data_AF-A0A9Q0BT43-F1
#
_entry.id   AF-A0A9Q0BT43-F1
#
_cell.length_a   1.000
_cell.length_b   1.000
_cell.length_c   1.000
_cell.angle_alpha   90.00
_cell.angle_beta   90.00
_cell.angle_gamma   90.00
#
_symmetry.space_group_name_H-M   'P 1'
#
loop_
_entity.id
_entity.type
_entity.pdbx_description
1 polymer ?
#
loop_
_entity_poly.entity_id
_entity_poly.type
_entity_poly.pdbx_seq_one_letter_code
_entity_poly.pdbx_strand_id
1 'polypeptide(L)'
;MYICDLRQRKVDVSKFQPLSEQIMVTKIIKGLRREIRPCVLKVMPYFVMSYYFMEVLYSLVNGHLVGRERAIVMDVNDVFGYIYTIFDVLLTMVAICLILGTRKETSGVTLLLIGRVIHRLFFSIWTVFFYFLFNDSLDVGCLLMLIAAKMRMRDQKEWPHMDKSNYELLLLGGRICLSSLFIMWLDESVETEFFSIVSVVLLSLISLGFHCKLFAYLTVISLLYHDVFSNHWSMLFGWNDKLLSIQYFSLLLCKIGGFLMLSELGGGKWSIDGFRNSKGEKRDKKGNYRIVKGQLPT
;
A
#
# COMPACT_ATOMS: atom_id res chain seq x y z
N MET A 1 44.96 -59.54 27.39
CA MET A 1 44.81 -59.20 25.96
C MET A 1 43.38 -58.74 25.73
N TYR A 2 43.13 -57.43 25.83
CA TYR A 2 42.02 -56.74 25.18
C TYR A 2 42.44 -55.27 25.06
N ILE A 3 42.59 -54.87 23.81
CA ILE A 3 42.91 -53.51 23.35
C ILE A 3 41.66 -52.66 23.63
N CYS A 4 41.81 -51.56 24.37
CA CYS A 4 40.76 -50.56 24.50
C CYS A 4 41.20 -49.27 23.83
N ASP A 5 40.38 -48.91 22.84
CA ASP A 5 40.62 -48.03 21.72
C ASP A 5 40.43 -46.56 22.10
N LEU A 6 41.36 -45.73 21.64
CA LEU A 6 41.43 -44.29 21.83
C LEU A 6 40.42 -43.60 20.90
N ARG A 7 39.18 -43.41 21.36
CA ARG A 7 38.22 -42.56 20.63
C ARG A 7 38.48 -41.08 20.92
N GLN A 8 39.26 -40.46 20.03
CA GLN A 8 39.41 -39.01 19.89
C GLN A 8 38.06 -38.29 19.93
N ARG A 9 37.87 -37.44 20.94
CA ARG A 9 36.82 -36.43 20.97
C ARG A 9 37.31 -35.25 20.13
N LYS A 10 36.93 -35.18 18.85
CA LYS A 10 36.99 -33.95 18.06
C LYS A 10 36.09 -32.92 18.74
N VAL A 11 36.70 -31.93 19.38
CA VAL A 11 36.03 -30.72 19.85
C VAL A 11 35.85 -29.84 18.61
N ASP A 12 34.59 -29.63 18.21
CA ASP A 12 34.26 -28.68 17.15
C ASP A 12 34.46 -27.24 17.65
N VAL A 13 35.65 -26.69 17.42
CA VAL A 13 36.06 -25.31 17.76
C VAL A 13 35.67 -24.33 16.65
N SER A 14 34.45 -24.39 16.10
CA SER A 14 34.09 -23.51 14.96
C SER A 14 32.68 -22.91 14.97
N LYS A 15 31.95 -22.95 16.09
CA LYS A 15 30.66 -22.25 16.24
C LYS A 15 30.55 -21.46 17.54
N PHE A 16 31.44 -20.50 17.73
CA PHE A 16 31.24 -19.42 18.70
C PHE A 16 31.55 -18.08 18.03
N GLN A 17 30.72 -17.74 17.04
CA GLN A 17 30.60 -16.37 16.55
C GLN A 17 29.83 -15.56 17.62
N PRO A 18 30.28 -14.36 17.99
CA PRO A 18 29.87 -13.73 19.25
C PRO A 18 28.40 -13.32 19.21
N LEU A 19 27.60 -13.98 20.06
CA LEU A 19 26.18 -13.72 20.27
C LEU A 19 25.89 -12.23 20.57
N SER A 20 26.89 -11.49 21.09
CA SER A 20 26.79 -10.06 21.39
C SER A 20 26.64 -9.16 20.17
N GLU A 21 27.31 -9.46 19.05
CA GLU A 21 27.20 -8.65 17.82
C GLU A 21 25.83 -8.83 17.15
N GLN A 22 25.33 -10.07 17.09
CA GLN A 22 23.98 -10.37 16.57
C GLN A 22 22.89 -9.67 17.38
N ILE A 23 23.04 -9.59 18.71
CA ILE A 23 22.10 -8.90 19.60
C ILE A 23 22.19 -7.37 19.44
N MET A 24 23.39 -6.83 19.22
CA MET A 24 23.60 -5.39 19.03
C MET A 24 23.02 -4.93 17.68
N VAL A 25 23.29 -5.67 16.59
CA VAL A 25 22.75 -5.41 15.26
C VAL A 25 21.22 -5.48 15.26
N THR A 26 20.63 -6.50 15.89
CA THR A 26 19.17 -6.59 15.98
C THR A 26 18.55 -5.50 16.85
N LYS A 27 19.24 -4.99 17.89
CA LYS A 27 18.78 -3.82 18.66
C LYS A 27 18.84 -2.53 17.83
N ILE A 28 19.92 -2.31 17.09
CA ILE A 28 20.08 -1.13 16.20
C ILE A 28 19.02 -1.15 15.10
N ILE A 29 18.80 -2.30 14.43
CA ILE A 29 17.76 -2.45 13.40
C ILE A 29 16.37 -2.21 14.00
N LYS A 30 16.09 -2.71 15.21
CA LYS A 30 14.81 -2.46 15.90
C LYS A 30 14.62 -1.00 16.30
N GLY A 31 15.69 -0.31 16.70
CA GLY A 31 15.70 1.12 16.99
C GLY A 31 15.42 1.95 15.74
N LEU A 32 16.18 1.72 14.68
CA LEU A 32 16.01 2.39 13.39
C LEU A 32 14.60 2.18 12.83
N ARG A 33 14.06 0.96 12.93
CA ARG A 33 12.68 0.65 12.50
C ARG A 33 11.62 1.40 13.29
N ARG A 34 11.84 1.68 14.59
CA ARG A 34 10.91 2.45 15.42
C ARG A 34 10.86 3.91 15.00
N GLU A 35 11.96 4.45 14.51
CA GLU A 35 12.10 5.87 14.16
C GLU A 35 11.72 6.15 12.70
N ILE A 36 12.00 5.21 11.79
CA ILE A 36 11.57 5.28 10.39
C ILE A 36 10.05 5.21 10.27
N ARG A 37 9.37 4.39 11.08
CA ARG A 37 7.92 4.17 11.00
C ARG A 37 7.08 5.46 11.07
N PRO A 38 7.23 6.34 12.06
CA PRO A 38 6.47 7.59 12.12
C PRO A 38 6.84 8.55 10.97
N CYS A 39 8.09 8.53 10.52
CA CYS A 39 8.53 9.32 9.38
C CYS A 39 7.85 8.87 8.08
N VAL A 40 7.87 7.55 7.81
CA VAL A 40 7.20 6.94 6.66
C VAL A 40 5.73 7.29 6.65
N LEU A 41 5.00 7.08 7.76
CA LEU A 41 3.57 7.40 7.84
C LEU A 41 3.27 8.90 7.66
N LYS A 42 4.23 9.78 7.94
CA LYS A 42 4.10 11.22 7.69
C LYS A 42 4.35 11.59 6.24
N VAL A 43 5.26 10.91 5.55
CA VAL A 43 5.66 11.19 4.16
C VAL A 43 4.72 10.52 3.14
N MET A 44 4.24 9.30 3.41
CA MET A 44 3.42 8.53 2.46
C MET A 44 2.15 9.26 1.97
N PRO A 45 1.42 10.03 2.81
CA PRO A 45 0.33 10.86 2.32
C PRO A 45 0.73 11.77 1.17
N TYR A 46 1.90 12.40 1.23
CA TYR A 46 2.35 13.30 0.17
C TYR A 46 2.65 12.56 -1.13
N PHE A 47 3.10 11.30 -1.08
CA PHE A 47 3.32 10.49 -2.27
C PHE A 47 2.02 10.08 -2.97
N VAL A 48 0.97 9.81 -2.21
CA VAL A 48 -0.36 9.56 -2.79
C VAL A 48 -0.94 10.86 -3.34
N MET A 49 -0.81 11.97 -2.60
CA MET A 49 -1.36 13.26 -3.01
C MET A 49 -0.61 13.91 -4.19
N SER A 50 0.66 13.59 -4.41
CA SER A 50 1.41 14.11 -5.56
C SER A 50 0.82 13.65 -6.89
N TYR A 51 0.24 12.45 -6.95
CA TYR A 51 -0.43 11.97 -8.15
C TYR A 51 -1.67 12.83 -8.48
N TYR A 52 -2.54 13.07 -7.51
CA TYR A 52 -3.72 13.94 -7.69
C TYR A 52 -3.35 15.38 -8.02
N PHE A 53 -2.28 15.90 -7.40
CA PHE A 53 -1.77 17.22 -7.73
C PHE A 53 -1.28 17.30 -9.18
N MET A 54 -0.57 16.28 -9.66
CA MET A 54 -0.14 16.21 -11.06
C MET A 54 -1.30 16.03 -12.03
N GLU A 55 -2.34 15.28 -11.66
CA GLU A 55 -3.57 15.13 -12.47
C GLU A 55 -4.29 16.47 -12.66
N VAL A 56 -4.39 17.28 -11.60
CA VAL A 56 -4.89 18.64 -11.68
C VAL A 56 -4.00 19.51 -12.57
N LEU A 57 -2.69 19.49 -12.34
CA LEU A 57 -1.74 20.31 -13.11
C LEU A 57 -1.77 19.96 -14.60
N TYR A 58 -1.84 18.67 -14.93
CA TYR A 58 -1.99 18.19 -16.31
C TYR A 58 -3.31 18.69 -16.92
N SER A 59 -4.42 18.58 -16.19
CA SER A 59 -5.74 19.02 -16.65
C SER A 59 -5.82 20.54 -16.82
N LEU A 60 -5.09 21.31 -16.02
CA LEU A 60 -5.02 22.77 -16.14
C LEU A 60 -4.20 23.20 -17.37
N VAL A 61 -3.07 22.54 -17.63
CA VAL A 61 -2.20 22.87 -18.77
C VAL A 61 -2.83 22.41 -20.09
N ASN A 62 -3.39 21.20 -20.11
CA ASN A 62 -3.94 20.56 -21.31
C ASN A 62 -5.47 20.55 -21.34
N GLY A 63 -6.12 21.51 -20.69
CA GLY A 63 -7.57 21.51 -20.51
C GLY A 63 -8.37 21.43 -21.81
N HIS A 64 -7.83 22.00 -22.91
CA HIS A 64 -8.44 21.89 -24.23
C HIS A 64 -8.45 20.44 -24.76
N LEU A 65 -7.33 19.73 -24.63
CA LEU A 65 -7.24 18.32 -25.05
C LEU A 65 -8.11 17.44 -24.15
N VAL A 66 -7.95 17.55 -22.83
CA VAL A 66 -8.66 16.71 -21.86
C VAL A 66 -10.16 16.90 -21.96
N GLY A 67 -10.64 18.15 -22.08
CA GLY A 67 -12.08 18.44 -22.24
C GLY A 67 -12.66 17.84 -23.52
N ARG A 68 -11.94 17.92 -24.63
CA ARG A 68 -12.36 17.34 -25.92
C ARG A 68 -12.33 15.81 -25.89
N GLU A 69 -11.30 15.19 -25.31
CA GLU A 69 -11.24 13.74 -25.11
C GLU A 69 -12.43 13.25 -24.29
N ARG A 70 -12.74 13.95 -23.18
CA ARG A 70 -13.88 13.61 -22.33
C ARG A 70 -15.21 13.79 -23.05
N ALA A 71 -15.36 14.83 -23.88
CA ALA A 71 -16.56 15.04 -24.69
C ALA A 71 -16.78 13.91 -25.71
N ILE A 72 -15.72 13.52 -26.43
CA ILE A 72 -15.74 12.42 -27.40
C ILE A 72 -16.14 11.11 -26.72
N VAL A 73 -15.56 10.81 -25.56
CA VAL A 73 -15.85 9.55 -24.86
C VAL A 73 -17.26 9.52 -24.28
N MET A 74 -17.79 10.66 -23.82
CA MET A 74 -19.18 10.75 -23.35
C MET A 74 -20.20 10.80 -24.50
N ASP A 75 -19.76 10.95 -25.75
CA ASP A 75 -20.61 11.20 -26.93
C ASP A 75 -21.54 12.42 -26.74
N VAL A 76 -21.02 13.47 -26.10
CA VAL A 76 -21.74 14.73 -25.82
C VAL A 76 -21.00 15.90 -26.47
N ASN A 77 -21.70 17.01 -26.66
CA ASN A 77 -21.14 18.27 -27.14
C ASN A 77 -19.90 18.70 -26.32
N ASP A 78 -18.87 19.21 -27.00
CA ASP A 78 -17.58 19.65 -26.44
C ASP A 78 -17.74 20.54 -25.19
N VAL A 79 -18.76 21.39 -25.18
CA VAL A 79 -19.07 22.28 -24.05
C VAL A 79 -19.30 21.50 -22.75
N PHE A 80 -19.99 20.37 -22.80
CA PHE A 80 -20.23 19.53 -21.62
C PHE A 80 -18.93 18.88 -21.12
N GLY A 81 -18.05 18.46 -22.02
CA GLY A 81 -16.73 17.94 -21.66
C GLY A 81 -15.89 18.96 -20.91
N TYR A 82 -15.88 20.23 -21.35
CA TYR A 82 -15.17 21.31 -20.65
C TYR A 82 -15.76 21.62 -19.27
N ILE A 83 -17.08 21.74 -19.17
CA ILE A 83 -17.76 21.99 -17.89
C ILE A 83 -17.43 20.87 -16.89
N TYR A 84 -17.48 19.63 -17.36
CA TYR A 84 -17.15 18.46 -16.55
C TYR A 84 -15.69 18.48 -16.09
N THR A 85 -14.74 18.78 -16.97
CA THR A 85 -13.31 18.90 -16.61
C THR A 85 -13.06 19.98 -15.56
N ILE A 86 -13.70 21.14 -15.69
CA ILE A 86 -13.57 22.21 -14.68
C ILE A 86 -14.14 21.75 -13.34
N PHE A 87 -15.31 21.11 -13.33
CA PHE A 87 -15.92 20.59 -12.11
C PHE A 87 -15.02 19.55 -11.43
N ASP A 88 -14.46 18.61 -12.20
CA ASP A 88 -13.55 17.56 -11.71
C ASP A 88 -12.25 18.14 -11.13
N VAL A 89 -11.65 19.12 -11.80
CA VAL A 89 -10.47 19.85 -11.32
C VAL A 89 -10.77 20.60 -10.02
N LEU A 90 -11.91 21.27 -9.92
CA LEU A 90 -12.30 21.97 -8.69
C LEU A 90 -12.55 20.99 -7.54
N LEU A 91 -13.21 19.87 -7.81
CA LEU A 91 -13.49 18.84 -6.82
C LEU A 91 -12.20 18.22 -6.28
N THR A 92 -11.27 17.85 -7.16
CA THR A 92 -9.95 17.31 -6.76
C THR A 92 -9.11 18.34 -6.01
N MET A 93 -9.12 19.61 -6.41
CA MET A 93 -8.44 20.68 -5.66
C MET A 93 -9.00 20.86 -4.25
N VAL A 94 -10.33 20.91 -4.10
CA VAL A 94 -10.97 21.00 -2.78
C VAL A 94 -10.62 19.80 -1.92
N ALA A 95 -10.60 18.59 -2.50
CA ALA A 95 -10.22 17.39 -1.78
C ALA A 95 -8.75 17.42 -1.33
N ILE A 96 -7.83 17.88 -2.19
CA ILE A 96 -6.41 18.04 -1.84
C ILE A 96 -6.25 19.03 -0.67
N CYS A 97 -6.92 20.17 -0.74
CA CYS A 97 -6.93 21.16 0.34
C CYS A 97 -7.52 20.59 1.65
N LEU A 98 -8.59 19.80 1.58
CA LEU A 98 -9.19 19.17 2.76
C LEU A 98 -8.27 18.14 3.41
N ILE A 99 -7.58 17.30 2.61
CA ILE A 99 -6.69 16.23 3.09
C ILE A 99 -5.39 16.78 3.66
N LEU A 100 -4.79 17.79 3.01
CA LEU A 100 -3.50 18.35 3.44
C LEU A 100 -3.66 19.50 4.45
N GLY A 101 -4.70 20.32 4.29
CA GLY A 101 -4.85 21.58 5.02
C GLY A 101 -5.74 21.51 6.26
N THR A 102 -6.64 20.53 6.38
CA THR A 102 -7.64 20.51 7.46
C THR A 102 -7.60 19.25 8.31
N ARG A 103 -8.11 19.32 9.54
CA ARG A 103 -8.29 18.14 10.41
C ARG A 103 -9.43 17.21 9.94
N LYS A 104 -10.16 17.55 8.87
CA LYS A 104 -11.30 16.78 8.32
C LYS A 104 -10.87 15.89 7.15
N GLU A 105 -9.79 15.15 7.33
CA GLU A 105 -9.16 14.35 6.28
C GLU A 105 -10.10 13.28 5.70
N THR A 106 -10.94 12.66 6.54
CA THR A 106 -11.93 11.67 6.11
C THR A 106 -12.90 12.25 5.07
N SER A 107 -13.37 13.48 5.27
CA SER A 107 -14.27 14.16 4.33
C SER A 107 -13.60 14.41 2.98
N GLY A 108 -12.31 14.76 2.97
CA GLY A 108 -11.55 15.00 1.74
C GLY A 108 -11.36 13.72 0.92
N VAL A 109 -11.02 12.60 1.57
CA VAL A 109 -10.88 11.32 0.86
C VAL A 109 -12.22 10.80 0.36
N THR A 110 -13.30 10.93 1.13
CA THR A 110 -14.64 10.56 0.66
C THR A 110 -15.07 11.39 -0.54
N LEU A 111 -14.75 12.68 -0.57
CA LEU A 111 -15.03 13.55 -1.71
C LEU A 111 -14.30 13.06 -2.98
N LEU A 112 -13.01 12.74 -2.87
CA LEU A 112 -12.21 12.15 -3.96
C LEU A 112 -12.79 10.83 -4.45
N LEU A 113 -13.19 9.94 -3.53
CA LEU A 113 -13.75 8.65 -3.87
C LEU A 113 -15.10 8.79 -4.60
N ILE A 114 -15.97 9.67 -4.13
CA ILE A 114 -17.24 10.00 -4.81
C ILE A 114 -16.96 10.60 -6.19
N GLY A 115 -16.01 11.54 -6.30
CA GLY A 115 -15.60 12.12 -7.58
C GLY A 115 -15.18 11.05 -8.60
N ARG A 116 -14.34 10.09 -8.18
CA ARG A 116 -13.92 8.96 -9.02
C ARG A 116 -15.06 8.02 -9.39
N VAL A 117 -15.99 7.73 -8.47
CA VAL A 117 -17.18 6.91 -8.78
C VAL A 117 -18.08 7.61 -9.81
N ILE A 118 -18.31 8.92 -9.65
CA ILE A 118 -19.09 9.72 -10.60
C ILE A 118 -18.41 9.71 -11.97
N HIS A 119 -17.10 9.98 -12.02
CA HIS A 119 -16.30 9.88 -13.24
C HIS A 119 -16.53 8.53 -13.92
N ARG A 120 -16.39 7.45 -13.17
CA ARG A 120 -16.59 6.10 -13.70
C ARG A 120 -18.00 5.83 -14.25
N LEU A 121 -19.04 6.35 -13.60
CA LEU A 121 -20.42 6.19 -14.08
C LEU A 121 -20.63 6.88 -15.44
N PHE A 122 -19.95 7.99 -15.68
CA PHE A 122 -20.03 8.70 -16.96
C PHE A 122 -19.19 8.05 -18.07
N PHE A 123 -18.07 7.39 -17.75
CA PHE A 123 -17.11 6.84 -18.73
C PHE A 123 -17.34 5.35 -19.10
N SER A 124 -18.55 4.83 -18.96
CA SER A 124 -18.84 3.38 -19.11
C SER A 124 -18.75 2.88 -20.57
N ILE A 125 -17.53 2.61 -21.05
CA ILE A 125 -17.23 1.84 -22.27
C ILE A 125 -16.60 0.49 -21.90
N TRP A 126 -17.26 -0.61 -22.31
CA TRP A 126 -17.09 -1.97 -21.76
C TRP A 126 -15.71 -2.63 -22.00
N THR A 127 -14.96 -2.25 -23.03
CA THR A 127 -13.70 -2.92 -23.42
C THR A 127 -12.45 -2.33 -22.76
N VAL A 128 -12.38 -1.01 -22.60
CA VAL A 128 -11.30 -0.36 -21.82
C VAL A 128 -11.63 -0.37 -20.32
N PHE A 129 -12.86 -0.76 -19.96
CA PHE A 129 -13.37 -0.78 -18.60
C PHE A 129 -12.51 -1.59 -17.63
N PHE A 130 -11.99 -2.76 -18.03
CA PHE A 130 -11.24 -3.63 -17.11
C PHE A 130 -9.92 -3.02 -16.67
N TYR A 131 -9.13 -2.49 -17.61
CA TYR A 131 -7.88 -1.81 -17.29
C TYR A 131 -8.09 -0.55 -16.46
N PHE A 132 -9.11 0.24 -16.80
CA PHE A 132 -9.49 1.38 -15.96
C PHE A 132 -10.00 0.93 -14.59
N LEU A 133 -10.72 -0.19 -14.48
CA LEU A 133 -11.18 -0.75 -13.20
C LEU A 133 -10.05 -1.13 -12.29
N PHE A 134 -9.02 -1.78 -12.81
CA PHE A 134 -7.91 -2.20 -11.98
C PHE A 134 -7.01 -1.03 -11.57
N ASN A 135 -6.82 -0.03 -12.44
CA ASN A 135 -6.11 1.21 -12.09
C ASN A 135 -6.90 2.04 -11.06
N ASP A 136 -8.20 2.24 -11.26
CA ASP A 136 -9.07 2.92 -10.29
C ASP A 136 -9.15 2.17 -8.97
N SER A 137 -9.24 0.83 -9.03
CA SER A 137 -9.23 -0.02 -7.84
C SER A 137 -7.93 0.18 -7.07
N LEU A 138 -6.79 0.28 -7.76
CA LEU A 138 -5.52 0.55 -7.13
C LEU A 138 -5.52 1.91 -6.43
N ASP A 139 -5.98 2.95 -7.12
CA ASP A 139 -6.09 4.31 -6.57
C ASP A 139 -7.00 4.37 -5.34
N VAL A 140 -8.17 3.74 -5.43
CA VAL A 140 -9.09 3.57 -4.30
C VAL A 140 -8.40 2.81 -3.16
N GLY A 141 -7.60 1.79 -3.47
CA GLY A 141 -6.78 1.07 -2.48
C GLY A 141 -5.79 1.98 -1.76
N CYS A 142 -5.08 2.84 -2.50
CA CYS A 142 -4.18 3.84 -1.95
C CYS A 142 -4.91 4.85 -1.05
N LEU A 143 -6.10 5.32 -1.45
CA LEU A 143 -6.93 6.23 -0.66
C LEU A 143 -7.49 5.57 0.62
N LEU A 144 -7.93 4.31 0.55
CA LEU A 144 -8.38 3.56 1.72
C LEU A 144 -7.23 3.36 2.72
N MET A 145 -6.03 3.04 2.22
CA MET A 145 -4.82 2.94 3.04
C MET A 145 -4.41 4.28 3.63
N LEU A 146 -4.60 5.38 2.90
CA LEU A 146 -4.37 6.74 3.39
C LEU A 146 -5.30 7.07 4.57
N ILE A 147 -6.61 6.80 4.45
CA ILE A 147 -7.57 6.96 5.55
C ILE A 147 -7.14 6.14 6.77
N ALA A 148 -6.79 4.86 6.55
CA ALA A 148 -6.37 3.98 7.63
C ALA A 148 -5.08 4.49 8.31
N ALA A 149 -4.10 4.98 7.54
CA ALA A 149 -2.86 5.55 8.07
C ALA A 149 -3.14 6.79 8.94
N LYS A 150 -4.02 7.66 8.48
CA LYS A 150 -4.42 8.87 9.20
C LYS A 150 -5.21 8.58 10.47
N MET A 151 -6.19 7.67 10.41
CA MET A 151 -6.93 7.20 11.58
C MET A 151 -5.97 6.67 12.65
N ARG A 152 -4.99 5.85 12.26
CA ARG A 152 -4.00 5.32 13.20
C ARG A 152 -3.12 6.39 13.83
N MET A 153 -2.71 7.41 13.07
CA MET A 153 -1.93 8.52 13.62
C MET A 153 -2.73 9.38 14.59
N ARG A 154 -4.05 9.49 14.37
CA ARG A 154 -4.96 10.20 15.28
C ARG A 154 -5.21 9.41 16.57
N ASP A 155 -5.47 8.11 16.48
CA ASP A 155 -5.69 7.24 17.65
C ASP A 155 -4.46 7.15 18.57
N GLN A 156 -3.26 7.44 18.07
CA GLN A 156 -2.06 7.57 18.91
C GLN A 156 -2.04 8.86 19.74
N LYS A 157 -2.84 9.88 19.39
CA LYS A 157 -2.89 11.18 20.07
C LYS A 157 -4.18 11.38 20.89
N GLU A 158 -5.29 10.82 20.47
CA GLU A 158 -6.61 10.93 21.11
C GLU A 158 -7.15 9.52 21.41
N TRP A 159 -7.72 9.32 22.60
CA TRP A 159 -8.05 8.02 23.21
C TRP A 159 -8.77 6.98 22.30
N PRO A 160 -8.56 5.67 22.53
CA PRO A 160 -8.63 4.61 21.52
C PRO A 160 -10.02 3.98 21.32
N HIS A 161 -11.06 4.79 21.14
CA HIS A 161 -12.45 4.28 21.07
C HIS A 161 -13.15 4.40 19.70
N MET A 162 -12.45 4.78 18.62
CA MET A 162 -13.06 4.72 17.29
C MET A 162 -13.19 3.27 16.76
N ASP A 163 -14.24 3.05 15.97
CA ASP A 163 -14.73 1.77 15.46
C ASP A 163 -13.65 0.87 14.88
N LYS A 164 -13.11 0.00 15.72
CA LYS A 164 -12.14 -1.03 15.36
C LYS A 164 -12.61 -1.89 14.18
N SER A 165 -13.93 -2.12 14.08
CA SER A 165 -14.53 -2.87 12.97
C SER A 165 -14.39 -2.15 11.63
N ASN A 166 -14.66 -0.84 11.58
CA ASN A 166 -14.57 -0.05 10.35
C ASN A 166 -13.13 0.06 9.88
N TYR A 167 -12.19 0.27 10.80
CA TYR A 167 -10.75 0.28 10.50
C TYR A 167 -10.27 -1.07 9.92
N GLU A 168 -10.74 -2.19 10.48
CA GLU A 168 -10.41 -3.52 9.96
C GLU A 168 -10.99 -3.78 8.56
N LEU A 169 -12.19 -3.26 8.26
CA LEU A 169 -12.79 -3.32 6.92
C LEU A 169 -12.05 -2.45 5.92
N LEU A 170 -11.65 -1.23 6.29
CA LEU A 170 -10.82 -0.33 5.48
C LEU A 170 -9.51 -1.00 5.06
N LEU A 171 -8.85 -1.69 6.00
CA LEU A 171 -7.63 -2.46 5.74
C LEU A 171 -7.85 -3.64 4.79
N LEU A 172 -8.97 -4.35 4.96
CA LEU A 172 -9.31 -5.46 4.08
C LEU A 172 -9.59 -4.96 2.66
N GLY A 173 -10.46 -3.96 2.53
CA GLY A 173 -10.81 -3.34 1.25
C GLY A 173 -9.59 -2.80 0.54
N GLY A 174 -8.73 -2.02 1.23
CA GLY A 174 -7.52 -1.47 0.61
C GLY A 174 -6.54 -2.55 0.15
N ARG A 175 -6.44 -3.70 0.82
CA ARG A 175 -5.60 -4.82 0.35
C ARG A 175 -6.13 -5.47 -0.92
N ILE A 176 -7.43 -5.77 -0.94
CA ILE A 176 -8.09 -6.35 -2.13
C ILE A 176 -7.95 -5.38 -3.30
N CYS A 177 -8.18 -4.09 -3.04
CA CYS A 177 -8.01 -3.03 -4.03
C CYS A 177 -6.58 -2.92 -4.55
N LEU A 178 -5.56 -2.89 -3.67
CA LEU A 178 -4.14 -2.87 -4.08
C LEU A 178 -3.72 -4.14 -4.83
N SER A 179 -4.38 -5.27 -4.56
CA SER A 179 -4.09 -6.52 -5.23
C SER A 179 -4.45 -6.52 -6.73
N SER A 180 -5.25 -5.56 -7.19
CA SER A 180 -5.50 -5.35 -8.62
C SER A 180 -4.22 -5.09 -9.42
N LEU A 181 -3.17 -4.55 -8.79
CA LEU A 181 -1.86 -4.35 -9.43
C LEU A 181 -1.34 -5.65 -10.04
N PHE A 182 -1.43 -6.76 -9.30
CA PHE A 182 -0.91 -8.03 -9.77
C PHE A 182 -1.72 -8.59 -10.92
N ILE A 183 -3.03 -8.29 -10.97
CA ILE A 183 -3.88 -8.70 -12.10
C ILE A 183 -3.44 -7.95 -13.36
N MET A 184 -3.15 -6.64 -13.26
CA MET A 184 -2.61 -5.87 -14.38
C MET A 184 -1.25 -6.41 -14.84
N TRP A 185 -0.37 -6.75 -13.89
CA TRP A 185 0.91 -7.36 -14.21
C TRP A 185 0.78 -8.73 -14.88
N LEU A 186 -0.19 -9.55 -14.49
CA LEU A 186 -0.42 -10.84 -15.13
C LEU A 186 -0.80 -10.70 -16.60
N ASP A 187 -1.54 -9.66 -16.95
CA ASP A 187 -1.98 -9.39 -18.32
C ASP A 187 -0.86 -8.76 -19.18
N GLU A 188 -0.01 -7.92 -18.58
CA GLU A 188 1.14 -7.32 -19.28
C GLU A 188 2.29 -8.34 -19.47
N SER A 189 2.48 -9.25 -18.53
CA SER A 189 3.61 -10.19 -18.49
C SER A 189 3.33 -11.56 -19.13
N VAL A 190 2.31 -11.67 -19.97
CA VAL A 190 1.94 -12.94 -20.64
C VAL A 190 3.11 -13.53 -21.43
N GLU A 191 4.05 -12.70 -21.89
CA GLU A 191 5.27 -13.15 -22.59
C GLU A 191 6.38 -13.70 -21.68
N THR A 192 6.33 -13.42 -20.36
CA THR A 192 7.35 -13.84 -19.39
C THR A 192 6.76 -14.74 -18.30
N GLU A 193 6.73 -16.05 -18.57
CA GLU A 193 6.13 -17.07 -17.69
C GLU A 193 6.61 -16.98 -16.22
N PHE A 194 7.89 -16.65 -16.00
CA PHE A 194 8.44 -16.50 -14.64
C PHE A 194 7.83 -15.34 -13.86
N PHE A 195 7.63 -14.18 -14.49
CA PHE A 195 7.08 -13.00 -13.82
C PHE A 195 5.59 -13.16 -13.52
N SER A 196 4.87 -13.88 -14.39
CA SER A 196 3.47 -14.25 -14.15
C SER A 196 3.32 -15.13 -12.90
N ILE A 197 4.16 -16.16 -12.74
CA ILE A 197 4.14 -17.02 -11.53
C ILE A 197 4.40 -16.19 -10.26
N VAL A 198 5.41 -15.32 -10.28
CA VAL A 198 5.73 -14.44 -9.14
C VAL A 198 4.55 -13.54 -8.80
N SER A 199 3.86 -12.99 -9.81
CA SER A 199 2.70 -12.12 -9.63
C SER A 199 1.51 -12.86 -9.02
N VAL A 200 1.20 -14.09 -9.45
CA VAL A 200 0.16 -14.93 -8.83
C VAL A 200 0.49 -15.24 -7.36
N VAL A 201 1.74 -15.57 -7.08
CA VAL A 201 2.20 -15.86 -5.71
C VAL A 201 2.04 -14.62 -4.83
N LEU A 202 2.52 -13.45 -5.26
CA LEU A 202 2.37 -12.20 -4.51
C LEU A 202 0.90 -11.80 -4.31
N LEU A 203 0.06 -11.95 -5.34
CA LEU A 203 -1.38 -11.72 -5.28
C LEU A 203 -2.02 -12.54 -4.16
N SER A 204 -1.77 -13.85 -4.14
CA SER A 204 -2.34 -14.75 -3.14
C SER A 204 -1.89 -14.39 -1.72
N LEU A 205 -0.60 -14.07 -1.55
CA LEU A 205 -0.02 -13.81 -0.24
C LEU A 205 -0.49 -12.48 0.36
N ILE A 206 -0.64 -11.44 -0.46
CA ILE A 206 -1.14 -10.13 -0.01
C ILE A 206 -2.65 -10.17 0.23
N SER A 207 -3.41 -10.83 -0.64
CA SER A 207 -4.86 -10.99 -0.49
C SER A 207 -5.22 -11.78 0.78
N LEU A 208 -4.56 -12.92 1.02
CA LEU A 208 -4.72 -13.70 2.26
C LEU A 208 -4.09 -13.01 3.48
N GLY A 209 -3.17 -12.10 3.22
CA GLY A 209 -2.40 -11.36 4.21
C GLY A 209 -1.53 -12.24 5.09
N PHE A 210 -0.76 -13.10 4.44
CA PHE A 210 0.32 -13.85 5.05
C PHE A 210 1.60 -13.01 5.02
N HIS A 211 2.26 -12.81 6.15
CA HIS A 211 3.46 -11.96 6.26
C HIS A 211 3.37 -10.63 5.48
N CYS A 212 2.24 -9.92 5.59
CA CYS A 212 1.91 -8.73 4.79
C CYS A 212 3.06 -7.72 4.71
N LYS A 213 3.79 -7.51 5.81
CA LYS A 213 4.89 -6.55 5.86
C LYS A 213 6.04 -6.93 4.91
N LEU A 214 6.42 -8.21 4.86
CA LEU A 214 7.50 -8.66 3.99
C LEU A 214 7.09 -8.59 2.52
N PHE A 215 5.91 -9.09 2.20
CA PHE A 215 5.44 -9.09 0.81
C PHE A 215 5.14 -7.69 0.30
N ALA A 216 4.66 -6.76 1.13
CA ALA A 216 4.54 -5.37 0.71
C ALA A 216 5.89 -4.74 0.33
N TYR A 217 6.97 -5.00 1.08
CA TYR A 217 8.30 -4.54 0.67
C TYR A 217 8.81 -5.24 -0.59
N LEU A 218 8.60 -6.55 -0.71
CA LEU A 218 8.95 -7.28 -1.92
C LEU A 218 8.21 -6.73 -3.13
N THR A 219 6.91 -6.41 -3.00
CA THR A 219 6.13 -5.77 -4.06
C THR A 219 6.68 -4.39 -4.42
N VAL A 220 7.11 -3.58 -3.45
CA VAL A 220 7.76 -2.29 -3.77
C VAL A 220 9.06 -2.50 -4.54
N ILE A 221 9.87 -3.50 -4.17
CA ILE A 221 11.10 -3.83 -4.90
C ILE A 221 10.77 -4.34 -6.31
N SER A 222 9.77 -5.22 -6.44
CA SER A 222 9.29 -5.72 -7.73
C SER A 222 8.73 -4.59 -8.60
N LEU A 223 8.02 -3.62 -8.00
CA LEU A 223 7.51 -2.42 -8.68
C LEU A 223 8.65 -1.58 -9.22
N LEU A 224 9.65 -1.31 -8.39
CA LEU A 224 10.84 -0.59 -8.82
C LEU A 224 11.56 -1.38 -9.93
N TYR A 225 11.69 -2.69 -9.80
CA TYR A 225 12.31 -3.51 -10.84
C TYR A 225 11.54 -3.43 -12.16
N HIS A 226 10.24 -3.69 -12.12
CA HIS A 226 9.36 -3.71 -13.29
C HIS A 226 9.29 -2.33 -13.98
N ASP A 227 8.92 -1.29 -13.23
CA ASP A 227 8.64 0.02 -13.79
C ASP A 227 9.95 0.79 -14.12
N VAL A 228 11.01 0.64 -13.31
CA VAL A 228 12.28 1.37 -13.53
C VAL A 228 13.20 0.64 -14.52
N PHE A 229 13.32 -0.70 -14.43
CA PHE A 229 14.27 -1.45 -15.25
C PHE A 229 13.67 -2.09 -16.50
N SER A 230 12.41 -2.56 -16.46
CA SER A 230 11.84 -3.32 -17.57
C SER A 230 11.26 -2.44 -18.68
N ASN A 231 10.52 -1.38 -18.32
CA ASN A 231 9.64 -0.74 -19.29
C ASN A 231 9.90 0.77 -19.54
N HIS A 232 10.47 1.56 -18.60
CA HIS A 232 10.34 3.03 -18.67
C HIS A 232 11.59 3.91 -18.40
N TRP A 233 12.81 3.40 -18.23
CA TRP A 233 13.99 4.31 -18.17
C TRP A 233 14.16 5.12 -19.46
N SER A 234 13.81 4.51 -20.60
CA SER A 234 13.72 5.19 -21.91
C SER A 234 12.53 6.17 -21.97
N MET A 235 11.42 5.90 -21.28
CA MET A 235 10.20 6.72 -21.32
C MET A 235 10.29 7.97 -20.42
N LEU A 236 11.09 7.94 -19.35
CA LEU A 236 11.38 9.10 -18.49
C LEU A 236 12.27 10.17 -19.18
N PHE A 237 13.12 9.75 -20.12
CA PHE A 237 14.07 10.63 -20.80
C PHE A 237 13.78 10.84 -22.31
N GLY A 238 12.96 9.98 -22.94
CA GLY A 238 12.77 9.94 -24.39
C GLY A 238 11.47 10.53 -24.93
N TRP A 239 10.52 10.92 -24.07
CA TRP A 239 9.26 11.54 -24.51
C TRP A 239 9.38 13.07 -24.67
N ASN A 240 8.79 13.59 -25.74
CA ASN A 240 8.75 15.02 -26.04
C ASN A 240 7.90 15.80 -25.00
N ASP A 241 6.92 15.13 -24.39
CA ASP A 241 6.01 15.70 -23.38
C ASP A 241 6.47 15.39 -21.95
N LYS A 242 7.24 16.33 -21.38
CA LYS A 242 7.74 16.28 -19.99
C LYS A 242 6.63 16.16 -18.94
N LEU A 243 5.40 16.61 -19.25
CA LEU A 243 4.29 16.54 -18.30
C LEU A 243 3.79 15.11 -18.10
N LEU A 244 3.73 14.30 -19.15
CA LEU A 244 3.25 12.94 -19.03
C LEU A 244 4.25 12.06 -18.26
N SER A 245 5.56 12.27 -18.47
CA SER A 245 6.58 11.53 -17.72
C SER A 245 6.54 11.83 -16.23
N ILE A 246 6.29 13.08 -15.82
CA ILE A 246 6.11 13.46 -14.42
C ILE A 246 4.82 12.85 -13.83
N GLN A 247 3.74 12.76 -14.62
CA GLN A 247 2.50 12.12 -14.19
C GLN A 247 2.71 10.62 -13.94
N TYR A 248 3.38 9.91 -14.84
CA TYR A 248 3.74 8.49 -14.64
C TYR A 248 4.63 8.28 -13.41
N PHE A 249 5.63 9.14 -13.22
CA PHE A 249 6.47 9.09 -12.03
C PHE A 249 5.66 9.31 -10.74
N SER A 250 4.70 10.22 -10.77
CA SER A 250 3.80 10.48 -9.62
C SER A 250 2.84 9.32 -9.35
N LEU A 251 2.37 8.63 -10.40
CA LEU A 251 1.60 7.39 -10.28
C LEU A 251 2.44 6.29 -9.62
N LEU A 252 3.71 6.12 -10.02
CA LEU A 252 4.64 5.18 -9.41
C LEU A 252 4.86 5.48 -7.92
N LEU A 253 5.05 6.75 -7.55
CA LEU A 253 5.13 7.17 -6.16
C LEU A 253 3.84 6.87 -5.38
N CYS A 254 2.67 7.06 -5.99
CA CYS A 254 1.38 6.71 -5.40
C CYS A 254 1.29 5.21 -5.09
N LYS A 255 1.65 4.34 -6.06
CA LYS A 255 1.70 2.88 -5.88
C LYS A 255 2.64 2.49 -4.72
N ILE A 256 3.86 3.03 -4.73
CA ILE A 256 4.85 2.79 -3.66
C ILE A 256 4.30 3.25 -2.31
N GLY A 257 3.67 4.43 -2.26
CA GLY A 257 3.02 4.98 -1.08
C GLY A 257 1.94 4.05 -0.52
N GLY A 258 1.07 3.51 -1.38
CA GLY A 258 0.03 2.55 -1.03
C GLY A 258 0.57 1.29 -0.38
N PHE A 259 1.54 0.62 -1.01
CA PHE A 259 2.14 -0.61 -0.47
C PHE A 259 3.00 -0.36 0.78
N LEU A 260 3.70 0.77 0.85
CA LEU A 260 4.51 1.11 2.02
C LEU A 260 3.60 1.44 3.23
N MET A 261 2.47 2.11 3.03
CA MET A 261 1.43 2.25 4.07
C MET A 261 0.87 0.90 4.51
N LEU A 262 0.55 0.00 3.58
CA LEU A 262 0.11 -1.36 3.89
C LEU A 262 1.17 -2.11 4.73
N SER A 263 2.46 -1.97 4.42
CA SER A 263 3.54 -2.59 5.18
C SER A 263 3.60 -2.11 6.63
N GLU A 264 3.25 -0.86 6.89
CA GLU A 264 3.28 -0.27 8.22
C GLU A 264 1.99 -0.50 9.00
N LEU A 265 0.84 -0.45 8.35
CA LEU A 265 -0.47 -0.74 8.94
C LEU A 265 -0.65 -2.22 9.26
N GLY A 266 -0.09 -3.10 8.42
CA GLY A 266 -0.21 -4.56 8.53
C GLY A 266 -1.52 -5.09 7.95
N GLY A 267 -1.77 -6.39 8.10
CA GLY A 267 -2.93 -7.06 7.49
C GLY A 267 -4.28 -6.88 8.21
N GLY A 268 -4.32 -6.32 9.42
CA GLY A 268 -5.55 -6.27 10.22
C GLY A 268 -5.99 -7.64 10.77
N LYS A 269 -7.14 -7.69 11.47
CA LYS A 269 -7.63 -8.90 12.19
C LYS A 269 -8.11 -10.02 11.28
N TRP A 270 -8.61 -9.68 10.09
CA TRP A 270 -9.12 -10.61 9.08
C TRP A 270 -8.00 -11.24 8.23
N SER A 271 -6.74 -10.90 8.52
CA SER A 271 -5.55 -11.51 7.95
C SER A 271 -5.19 -12.81 8.68
N ILE A 272 -4.53 -13.74 7.99
CA ILE A 272 -3.91 -14.92 8.63
C ILE A 272 -2.93 -14.48 9.75
N ASP A 273 -2.13 -13.45 9.49
CA ASP A 273 -1.24 -12.83 10.49
C ASP A 273 -1.99 -12.29 11.72
N GLY A 274 -3.14 -11.65 11.49
CA GLY A 274 -4.00 -11.09 12.54
C GLY A 274 -4.66 -12.17 13.39
N PHE A 275 -5.12 -13.24 12.74
CA PHE A 275 -5.70 -14.39 13.41
C PHE A 275 -4.69 -15.12 14.30
N ARG A 276 -3.44 -15.26 13.83
CA ARG A 276 -2.32 -15.85 14.59
C ARG A 276 -1.96 -15.00 15.80
N ASN A 277 -1.88 -13.68 15.67
CA ASN A 277 -1.62 -12.78 16.80
C ASN A 277 -2.78 -12.78 17.82
N SER A 278 -4.04 -12.79 17.37
CA SER A 278 -5.21 -12.83 18.26
C SER A 278 -5.29 -14.14 19.05
N LYS A 279 -4.91 -15.28 18.44
CA LYS A 279 -4.81 -16.57 19.13
C LYS A 279 -3.70 -16.57 20.19
N GLY A 280 -2.56 -15.92 19.93
CA GLY A 280 -1.48 -15.73 20.90
C GLY A 280 -1.96 -14.95 22.13
N GLU A 281 -2.59 -13.79 21.92
CA GLU A 281 -3.08 -12.94 23.01
C GLU A 281 -4.17 -13.64 23.86
N LYS A 282 -5.05 -14.41 23.24
CA LYS A 282 -6.05 -15.24 23.96
C LYS A 282 -5.39 -16.37 24.76
N ARG A 283 -4.28 -16.94 24.26
CA ARG A 283 -3.52 -17.99 24.95
C ARG A 283 -2.77 -17.42 26.16
N ASP A 284 -2.19 -16.23 26.04
CA ASP A 284 -1.47 -15.54 27.12
C ASP A 284 -2.44 -15.08 28.23
N LYS A 285 -3.62 -14.56 27.87
CA LYS A 285 -4.67 -14.25 28.85
C LYS A 285 -5.12 -15.50 29.60
N LYS A 286 -5.33 -16.63 28.92
CA LYS A 286 -5.68 -17.92 29.57
C LYS A 286 -4.54 -18.48 30.44
N GLY A 287 -3.27 -18.20 30.11
CA GLY A 287 -2.11 -18.55 30.93
C GLY A 287 -2.05 -17.75 32.24
N ASN A 288 -2.35 -16.45 32.19
CA ASN A 288 -2.29 -15.58 33.37
C ASN A 288 -3.35 -15.92 34.44
N TYR A 289 -4.53 -16.43 34.04
CA TYR A 289 -5.54 -16.90 35.01
C TYR A 289 -5.13 -18.18 35.76
N ARG A 290 -4.11 -18.93 35.30
CA ARG A 290 -3.64 -20.14 36.00
C ARG A 290 -2.64 -19.84 37.13
N ILE A 291 -2.05 -18.64 37.18
CA ILE A 291 -0.99 -18.33 38.15
C ILE A 291 -1.53 -17.73 39.46
N VAL A 292 -2.80 -17.29 39.49
CA VAL A 292 -3.38 -16.60 40.68
C VAL A 292 -3.92 -17.56 41.76
N LYS A 293 -3.96 -18.89 41.53
CA LYS A 293 -4.46 -19.86 42.54
C LYS A 293 -3.41 -20.37 43.53
N GLY A 294 -2.30 -19.66 43.73
CA GLY A 294 -1.18 -20.09 44.58
C GLY A 294 -0.99 -19.34 45.91
N GLN A 295 -1.73 -18.28 46.20
CA GLN A 295 -1.60 -17.57 47.49
C GLN A 295 -2.64 -18.09 48.49
N LEU A 296 -2.21 -19.02 49.35
CA LEU A 296 -2.89 -19.30 50.62
C LEU A 296 -2.74 -18.05 51.51
N PRO A 297 -3.82 -17.53 52.12
CA PRO A 297 -3.71 -16.55 53.19
C PRO A 297 -3.20 -17.26 54.46
N THR A 298 -2.05 -16.81 54.95
CA THR A 298 -1.57 -16.99 56.33
C THR A 298 -2.53 -16.39 57.34
#